data_AF-A0A661RZ50-F1
#
_entry.id   AF-A0A661RZ50-F1
#
_cell.length_a   1.000
_cell.length_b   1.000
_cell.length_c   1.000
_cell.angle_alpha   90.00
_cell.angle_beta   90.00
_cell.angle_gamma   90.00
#
_symmetry.space_group_name_H-M   'P 1'
#
loop_
_entity.id
_entity.type
_entity.pdbx_description
1 polymer ?
#
loop_
_entity_poly.entity_id
_entity_poly.type
_entity_poly.pdbx_seq_one_letter_code
_entity_poly.pdbx_strand_id
1 'polypeptide(L)'
;MGAQDLSFLSLTSLILFLIPVFFINRRLTLTINKTMITSIIRMCVQLGFVGIYLKYLFKFNSPVLNTIYLLIMISIACQSIIRSSNLKVKLFFIPVFFSLLIPFTIILFFFNGIVVKIDNLFEAKYMIPIGGMLLGNCLRSIIICLNSFYSGIQKDEKVYLYSIS
;
A
#
# COMPACT_ATOMS: atom_id res chain seq x y z
N MET A 1 -6.79 -27.66 -4.85
CA MET A 1 -6.92 -26.55 -5.81
C MET A 1 -5.53 -26.24 -6.34
N GLY A 2 -5.21 -26.80 -7.51
CA GLY A 2 -3.88 -26.73 -8.11
C GLY A 2 -3.52 -25.31 -8.52
N ALA A 3 -2.25 -24.95 -8.37
CA ALA A 3 -1.71 -23.76 -8.99
C ALA A 3 -2.02 -23.85 -10.49
N GLN A 4 -2.69 -22.84 -11.06
CA GLN A 4 -2.71 -22.70 -12.51
C GLN A 4 -1.27 -22.49 -12.95
N ASP A 5 -0.69 -23.48 -13.62
CA ASP A 5 0.63 -23.35 -14.21
C ASP A 5 0.60 -22.15 -15.15
N LEU A 6 1.39 -21.13 -14.82
CA LEU A 6 1.63 -20.00 -15.69
C LEU A 6 2.25 -20.55 -16.97
N SER A 7 1.41 -20.75 -17.98
CA SER A 7 1.84 -21.20 -19.30
C SER A 7 2.94 -20.26 -19.79
N PHE A 8 4.02 -20.84 -20.33
CA PHE A 8 5.12 -20.08 -20.92
C PHE A 8 4.62 -19.02 -21.91
N LEU A 9 3.48 -19.29 -22.56
CA LEU A 9 2.82 -18.36 -23.46
C LEU A 9 2.37 -17.07 -22.75
N SER A 10 1.78 -17.18 -21.56
CA SER A 10 1.32 -16.05 -20.75
C SER A 10 2.51 -15.19 -20.30
N LEU A 11 3.62 -15.81 -19.89
CA LEU A 11 4.85 -15.11 -19.55
C LEU A 11 5.45 -14.37 -20.77
N THR A 12 5.49 -15.02 -21.93
CA THR A 12 5.97 -14.37 -23.17
C THR A 12 5.07 -13.21 -23.61
N SER A 13 3.75 -13.32 -23.47
CA SER A 13 2.83 -12.22 -23.80
C SER A 13 3.02 -11.00 -22.89
N LEU A 14 3.38 -11.22 -21.63
CA LEU A 14 3.64 -10.15 -20.67
C LEU A 14 4.93 -9.39 -21.03
N ILE A 15 5.96 -10.12 -21.47
CA ILE A 15 7.22 -9.57 -21.94
C ILE A 15 7.05 -8.79 -23.24
N LEU A 16 6.18 -9.25 -24.14
CA LEU A 16 5.84 -8.52 -25.38
C LEU A 16 5.24 -7.13 -25.07
N PHE A 17 4.48 -7.01 -23.97
CA PHE A 17 3.87 -5.75 -23.54
C PHE A 17 4.90 -4.69 -23.09
N LEU A 18 6.14 -5.07 -22.76
CA LEU A 18 7.21 -4.11 -22.46
C LEU A 18 7.75 -3.40 -23.72
N ILE A 19 7.60 -4.00 -24.91
CA ILE A 19 8.12 -3.45 -26.18
C ILE A 19 7.52 -2.06 -26.50
N PRO A 20 6.19 -1.86 -26.49
CA PRO A 20 5.62 -0.54 -26.76
C PRO A 20 6.02 0.51 -25.71
N VAL A 21 6.14 0.10 -24.44
CA VAL A 21 6.59 1.00 -23.36
C VAL A 21 8.02 1.49 -23.62
N PHE A 22 8.91 0.59 -24.05
CA PHE A 22 10.30 0.93 -24.39
C PHE A 22 10.37 1.83 -25.63
N PHE A 23 9.51 1.58 -26.63
CA PHE A 23 9.43 2.38 -27.85
C PHE A 23 8.95 3.82 -27.58
N ILE A 24 7.91 3.98 -26.75
CA ILE A 24 7.41 5.30 -26.32
C ILE A 24 8.49 6.05 -25.55
N ASN A 25 9.18 5.38 -24.62
CA ASN A 25 10.25 6.00 -23.85
C ASN A 25 11.40 6.52 -24.74
N ARG A 26 11.79 5.71 -25.74
CA ARG A 26 12.82 6.09 -26.72
C ARG A 26 12.38 7.22 -27.64
N ARG A 27 11.10 7.28 -28.03
CA ARG A 27 10.53 8.34 -28.87
C ARG A 27 10.43 9.68 -28.14
N LEU A 28 10.13 9.68 -26.83
CA LEU A 28 10.07 10.90 -26.02
C LEU A 28 11.43 11.34 -25.44
N THR A 29 12.54 10.66 -25.76
CA THR A 29 13.90 10.98 -25.26
C THR A 29 13.94 11.19 -23.74
N LEU A 30 13.11 10.46 -23.02
CA LEU A 30 13.07 10.54 -21.58
C LEU A 30 14.33 9.83 -21.06
N THR A 31 15.28 10.57 -20.49
CA THR A 31 16.48 10.05 -19.82
C THR A 31 16.14 9.27 -18.54
N ILE A 32 14.98 8.62 -18.51
CA ILE A 32 14.37 7.87 -17.41
C ILE A 32 14.66 6.37 -17.57
N ASN A 33 15.19 5.92 -18.72
CA ASN A 33 15.50 4.49 -18.93
C ASN A 33 16.38 3.89 -17.82
N LYS A 34 17.43 4.60 -17.38
CA LYS A 34 18.29 4.12 -16.30
C LYS A 34 17.56 4.06 -14.96
N THR A 35 16.80 5.11 -14.61
CA THR A 35 16.07 5.18 -13.33
C THR A 35 14.91 4.19 -13.29
N MET A 36 14.26 3.94 -14.43
CA MET A 36 13.20 2.96 -14.60
C MET A 36 13.73 1.55 -14.38
N ILE A 37 14.83 1.17 -15.04
CA ILE A 37 15.44 -0.15 -14.88
C ILE A 37 15.86 -0.37 -13.43
N THR A 38 16.53 0.60 -12.80
CA THR A 38 16.92 0.49 -11.39
C THR A 38 15.71 0.38 -10.45
N SER A 39 14.61 1.08 -10.76
CA SER A 39 13.38 1.03 -9.95
C SER A 39 12.68 -0.31 -10.08
N ILE A 40 12.58 -0.84 -11.30
CA ILE A 40 12.01 -2.16 -11.57
C ILE A 40 12.80 -3.23 -10.82
N ILE A 41 14.13 -3.25 -10.97
CA ILE A 41 14.99 -4.22 -10.28
C ILE A 41 14.80 -4.12 -8.77
N ARG A 42 14.85 -2.91 -8.20
CA ARG A 42 14.63 -2.70 -6.76
C ARG A 42 13.27 -3.22 -6.30
N MET A 43 12.19 -2.94 -7.04
CA MET A 43 10.84 -3.42 -6.72
C MET A 43 10.74 -4.95 -6.82
N CYS A 44 11.28 -5.56 -7.89
CA CYS A 44 11.31 -7.01 -8.05
C CYS A 44 12.06 -7.68 -6.89
N VAL A 45 13.23 -7.17 -6.54
CA VAL A 45 14.02 -7.69 -5.41
C VAL A 45 13.27 -7.51 -4.09
N GLN A 46 12.70 -6.33 -3.84
CA GLN A 46 11.92 -6.04 -2.63
C GLN A 46 10.70 -6.98 -2.49
N LEU A 47 9.89 -7.14 -3.54
CA LEU A 47 8.74 -8.06 -3.52
C LEU A 47 9.18 -9.51 -3.37
N GLY A 48 10.29 -9.92 -3.98
CA GLY A 48 10.87 -11.25 -3.82
C GLY A 48 11.24 -11.55 -2.37
N PHE A 49 11.95 -10.64 -1.71
CA PHE A 49 12.30 -10.76 -0.29
C PHE A 49 11.06 -10.80 0.62
N VAL A 50 10.07 -9.94 0.37
CA VAL A 50 8.81 -9.93 1.12
C VAL A 50 8.05 -11.25 0.94
N GLY A 51 8.05 -11.83 -0.27
CA GLY A 51 7.44 -13.13 -0.54
C GLY A 51 8.10 -14.27 0.26
N ILE A 52 9.43 -14.30 0.32
CA ILE A 52 10.17 -15.27 1.13
C ILE A 52 9.82 -15.09 2.62
N TYR A 53 9.81 -13.86 3.11
CA TYR A 53 9.46 -13.54 4.50
C TYR A 53 8.04 -14.02 4.86
N LEU A 54 7.06 -13.74 4.00
CA LEU A 54 5.67 -14.14 4.19
C LEU A 54 5.52 -15.67 4.26
N LYS A 55 6.31 -16.44 3.51
CA LYS A 55 6.30 -17.92 3.59
C LYS A 55 6.62 -18.42 5.00
N TYR A 56 7.60 -17.82 5.68
CA TYR A 56 7.94 -18.19 7.05
C TYR A 56 6.86 -17.76 8.03
N LEU A 57 6.31 -16.56 7.84
CA LEU A 57 5.23 -16.05 8.66
C LEU A 57 3.97 -16.93 8.57
N PHE A 58 3.62 -17.39 7.37
CA PHE A 58 2.49 -18.29 7.14
C PHE A 58 2.72 -19.68 7.74
N LYS A 59 3.96 -20.15 7.87
CA LYS A 59 4.26 -21.45 8.50
C LYS A 59 3.99 -21.46 10.00
N PHE A 60 4.19 -20.33 10.67
CA PHE A 60 3.97 -20.19 12.10
C PHE A 60 2.48 -20.02 12.49
N ASN A 61 1.64 -19.59 11.54
CA ASN A 61 0.17 -19.42 11.60
C ASN A 61 -0.46 -19.27 13.00
N SER A 62 0.06 -18.37 13.83
CA SER A 62 -0.51 -18.07 15.14
C SER A 62 -1.38 -16.82 15.06
N PRO A 63 -2.62 -16.85 15.57
CA PRO A 63 -3.51 -15.67 15.54
C PRO A 63 -2.90 -14.47 16.28
N VAL A 64 -2.08 -14.72 17.31
CA VAL A 64 -1.36 -13.68 18.06
C VAL A 64 -0.30 -13.02 17.18
N LEU A 65 0.52 -13.82 16.49
CA LEU A 65 1.54 -13.30 15.57
C LEU A 65 0.90 -12.50 14.43
N ASN A 66 -0.21 -12.98 13.88
CA ASN A 66 -0.91 -12.31 12.79
C ASN A 66 -1.47 -10.96 13.23
N THR A 67 -2.02 -10.88 14.44
CA THR A 67 -2.55 -9.63 15.01
C THR A 67 -1.44 -8.62 15.29
N ILE A 68 -0.32 -9.06 15.88
CA ILE A 68 0.85 -8.21 16.12
C ILE A 68 1.40 -7.68 14.80
N TYR A 69 1.52 -8.55 13.79
CA TYR A 69 2.00 -8.15 12.47
C TYR A 69 1.08 -7.10 11.82
N LEU A 70 -0.23 -7.27 11.96
CA LEU A 70 -1.21 -6.30 11.47
C LEU A 70 -1.08 -4.94 12.18
N LEU A 71 -0.89 -4.93 13.50
CA LEU A 71 -0.64 -3.68 14.25
C LEU A 71 0.66 -2.99 13.82
N ILE A 72 1.71 -3.75 13.53
CA ILE A 72 2.97 -3.22 12.98
C ILE A 72 2.71 -2.58 11.61
N MET A 73 1.96 -3.25 10.73
CA MET A 73 1.60 -2.69 9.42
C MET A 73 0.83 -1.37 9.53
N ILE A 74 -0.18 -1.30 10.42
CA ILE A 74 -0.95 -0.06 10.68
C ILE A 74 -0.03 1.06 11.20
N SER A 75 0.90 0.73 12.10
CA SER A 75 1.83 1.71 12.66
C SER A 75 2.76 2.28 11.59
N ILE A 76 3.32 1.43 10.74
CA ILE A 76 4.16 1.83 9.60
C ILE A 76 3.35 2.67 8.61
N ALA A 77 2.09 2.31 8.36
CA ALA A 77 1.19 3.05 7.49
C ALA A 77 0.92 4.46 8.02
N CYS A 78 0.57 4.58 9.31
CA CYS A 78 0.36 5.85 9.98
C CYS A 78 1.59 6.76 9.85
N GLN A 79 2.78 6.20 10.14
CA GLN A 79 4.04 6.93 10.01
C GLN A 79 4.27 7.40 8.56
N SER A 80 3.97 6.56 7.58
CA SER A 80 4.11 6.89 6.16
C SER A 80 3.13 7.99 5.72
N ILE A 81 1.88 7.94 6.19
CA ILE A 81 0.87 8.97 5.91
C ILE A 81 1.33 10.32 6.43
N ILE A 82 1.77 10.37 7.69
CA ILE A 82 2.15 11.63 8.33
C ILE A 82 3.40 12.23 7.68
N ARG A 83 4.40 11.40 7.41
CA ARG A 83 5.64 11.83 6.74
C ARG A 83 5.38 12.33 5.32
N SER A 84 4.47 11.69 4.59
CA SER A 84 4.12 12.07 3.21
C SER A 84 3.18 13.27 3.12
N SER A 85 2.53 13.63 4.23
CA SER A 85 1.61 14.79 4.30
C SER A 85 2.26 16.03 4.92
N ASN A 86 3.58 16.01 5.17
CA ASN A 86 4.34 17.09 5.86
C ASN A 86 3.77 17.48 7.23
N LEU A 87 3.09 16.56 7.92
CA LEU A 87 2.50 16.81 9.25
C LEU A 87 3.48 16.45 10.38
N LYS A 88 3.30 17.09 11.55
CA LYS A 88 4.14 16.82 12.74
C LYS A 88 3.79 15.44 13.33
N VAL A 89 4.69 14.47 13.17
CA VAL A 89 4.57 13.08 13.67
C VAL A 89 4.15 13.02 15.14
N LYS A 90 4.79 13.78 16.03
CA LYS A 90 4.54 13.70 17.47
C LYS A 90 3.10 14.05 17.89
N LEU A 91 2.39 14.88 17.13
CA LEU A 91 1.04 15.33 17.49
C LEU A 91 -0.04 14.51 16.77
N PHE A 92 0.18 14.18 15.49
CA PHE A 92 -0.83 13.56 14.65
C PHE A 92 -0.78 12.02 14.62
N PHE A 93 0.23 11.38 15.23
CA PHE A 93 0.35 9.92 15.21
C PHE A 93 -0.85 9.20 15.83
N ILE A 94 -1.22 9.57 17.06
CA ILE A 94 -2.33 8.94 17.79
C ILE A 94 -3.68 9.09 17.05
N PRO A 95 -4.12 10.30 16.64
CA PRO A 95 -5.40 10.44 15.96
C PRO A 95 -5.44 9.75 14.60
N VAL A 96 -4.36 9.82 13.81
CA VAL A 96 -4.28 9.12 12.51
C VAL A 96 -4.27 7.61 12.71
N PHE A 97 -3.59 7.12 13.75
CA PHE A 97 -3.53 5.69 14.05
C PHE A 97 -4.91 5.12 14.37
N PHE A 98 -5.67 5.74 15.28
CA PHE A 98 -7.03 5.28 15.60
C PHE A 98 -8.00 5.48 14.43
N SER A 99 -7.86 6.59 13.70
CA SER A 99 -8.65 6.85 12.50
C SER A 99 -8.41 5.81 11.41
N LEU A 100 -7.22 5.21 11.33
CA LEU A 100 -6.92 4.14 10.39
C LEU A 100 -7.30 2.77 10.95
N LEU A 101 -7.00 2.50 12.22
CA LEU A 101 -7.19 1.19 12.87
C LEU A 101 -8.65 0.76 12.89
N ILE A 102 -9.57 1.64 13.30
CA ILE A 102 -10.98 1.31 13.46
C ILE A 102 -11.63 0.89 12.13
N PRO A 103 -11.65 1.72 11.08
CA PRO A 103 -12.29 1.35 9.82
C PRO A 103 -11.55 0.21 9.12
N PHE A 104 -10.22 0.15 9.24
CA PHE A 104 -9.45 -0.94 8.67
C PHE A 104 -9.79 -2.29 9.31
N THR A 105 -9.90 -2.35 10.63
CA THR A 105 -10.25 -3.60 11.33
C THR A 105 -11.66 -4.04 10.95
N ILE A 106 -12.63 -3.11 10.88
CA ILE A 106 -14.01 -3.40 10.50
C ILE A 106 -14.07 -3.94 9.06
N ILE A 107 -13.44 -3.27 8.10
CA ILE A 107 -13.49 -3.67 6.69
C ILE A 107 -12.77 -5.01 6.47
N LEU A 108 -11.67 -5.25 7.21
CA LEU A 108 -10.89 -6.48 7.11
C LEU A 108 -11.68 -7.67 7.65
N PHE A 109 -12.35 -7.53 8.79
CA PHE A 109 -13.24 -8.58 9.32
C PHE A 109 -14.44 -8.82 8.42
N PHE A 110 -15.06 -7.76 7.91
CA PHE A 110 -16.17 -7.85 6.95
C PHE A 110 -15.75 -8.64 5.70
N PHE A 111 -14.58 -8.32 5.13
CA PHE A 111 -14.09 -8.98 3.93
C PHE A 111 -13.75 -10.45 4.16
N ASN A 112 -13.04 -10.77 5.24
CA ASN A 112 -12.65 -12.17 5.53
C ASN A 112 -13.87 -13.04 5.90
N GLY A 113 -14.85 -12.51 6.64
CA GLY A 113 -16.00 -13.27 7.10
C GLY A 113 -17.13 -13.38 6.06
N ILE A 114 -17.53 -12.26 5.46
CA ILE A 114 -18.74 -12.22 4.61
C ILE A 114 -18.39 -12.46 3.14
N VAL A 115 -17.31 -11.85 2.65
CA VAL A 115 -16.98 -11.88 1.21
C VAL A 115 -16.23 -13.17 0.85
N VAL A 116 -15.16 -13.49 1.58
CA VAL A 116 -14.31 -14.64 1.28
C VAL A 116 -14.83 -15.93 1.95
N LYS A 117 -15.64 -15.82 3.02
CA LYS A 117 -16.18 -16.94 3.80
C LYS A 117 -15.10 -17.93 4.25
N ILE A 118 -14.06 -17.42 4.89
CA ILE A 118 -12.95 -18.25 5.38
C ILE A 118 -13.37 -18.85 6.73
N ASP A 119 -13.19 -20.16 6.90
CA ASP A 119 -13.52 -20.86 8.15
C ASP A 119 -12.72 -20.33 9.35
N ASN A 120 -11.51 -19.80 9.10
CA ASN A 120 -10.67 -19.14 10.10
C ASN A 120 -10.32 -17.70 9.68
N LEU A 121 -10.97 -16.72 10.31
CA LEU A 121 -10.77 -15.29 10.07
C LEU A 121 -9.33 -14.80 10.31
N PHE A 122 -8.54 -15.55 11.07
CA PHE A 122 -7.17 -15.21 11.45
C PHE A 122 -6.10 -15.92 10.63
N GLU A 123 -6.43 -16.57 9.52
CA GLU A 123 -5.44 -17.27 8.71
C GLU A 123 -4.50 -16.27 8.01
N ALA A 124 -3.19 -16.37 8.32
CA ALA A 124 -2.17 -15.40 7.89
C ALA A 124 -2.13 -15.20 6.37
N LYS A 125 -2.34 -16.31 5.64
CA LYS A 125 -2.29 -16.39 4.18
C LYS A 125 -3.30 -15.47 3.48
N TYR A 126 -4.44 -15.21 4.12
CA TYR A 126 -5.48 -14.34 3.58
C TYR A 126 -5.46 -12.97 4.26
N MET A 127 -5.36 -12.95 5.59
CA MET A 127 -5.45 -11.73 6.38
C MET A 127 -4.38 -10.71 6.00
N ILE A 128 -3.14 -11.17 5.76
CA ILE A 128 -2.00 -10.26 5.55
C ILE A 128 -1.96 -9.71 4.12
N PRO A 129 -2.11 -10.52 3.05
CA PRO A 129 -2.16 -9.97 1.70
C PRO A 129 -3.38 -9.05 1.47
N ILE A 130 -4.57 -9.47 1.91
CA ILE A 130 -5.79 -8.67 1.78
C ILE A 130 -5.67 -7.39 2.61
N GLY A 131 -5.23 -7.51 3.86
CA GLY A 131 -5.00 -6.37 4.73
C GLY A 131 -3.95 -5.41 4.18
N GLY A 132 -2.85 -5.93 3.65
CA GLY A 132 -1.80 -5.13 3.02
C GLY A 132 -2.30 -4.36 1.79
N MET A 133 -3.11 -4.99 0.93
CA MET A 133 -3.71 -4.35 -0.24
C MET A 133 -4.69 -3.24 0.16
N LEU A 134 -5.60 -3.53 1.10
CA LEU A 134 -6.58 -2.55 1.61
C LEU A 134 -5.87 -1.37 2.26
N LEU A 135 -4.91 -1.64 3.14
CA LEU A 135 -4.15 -0.63 3.87
C LEU A 135 -3.33 0.24 2.91
N GLY A 136 -2.68 -0.37 1.90
CA GLY A 136 -1.90 0.36 0.89
C GLY A 136 -2.77 1.32 0.08
N ASN A 137 -3.97 0.89 -0.31
CA ASN A 137 -4.92 1.75 -1.01
C ASN A 137 -5.43 2.89 -0.13
N CYS A 138 -5.82 2.59 1.11
CA CYS A 138 -6.26 3.59 2.08
C CYS A 138 -5.16 4.63 2.34
N LEU A 139 -3.92 4.19 2.55
CA LEU A 139 -2.77 5.05 2.77
C LEU A 139 -2.61 6.07 1.63
N ARG A 140 -2.68 5.63 0.37
CA ARG A 140 -2.54 6.52 -0.77
C ARG A 140 -3.67 7.56 -0.81
N SER A 141 -4.91 7.13 -0.59
CA SER A 141 -6.07 8.02 -0.56
C SER A 141 -6.00 9.06 0.56
N ILE A 142 -5.59 8.65 1.77
CA ILE A 142 -5.44 9.55 2.92
C ILE A 142 -4.34 10.57 2.65
N ILE A 143 -3.19 10.16 2.10
CA ILE A 143 -2.09 11.08 1.76
C ILE A 143 -2.55 12.15 0.76
N ILE A 144 -3.30 11.77 -0.28
CA ILE A 144 -3.79 12.72 -1.29
C ILE A 144 -4.80 13.69 -0.65
N CYS A 145 -5.73 13.16 0.17
CA CYS A 145 -6.73 13.96 0.88
C CYS A 145 -6.08 14.99 1.81
N LEU A 146 -5.18 14.54 2.69
CA LEU A 146 -4.47 15.41 3.63
C LEU A 146 -3.65 16.47 2.90
N ASN A 147 -2.86 16.07 1.89
CA ASN A 147 -2.07 17.03 1.13
C ASN A 147 -2.96 18.07 0.44
N SER A 148 -4.07 17.65 -0.17
CA SER A 148 -4.99 18.58 -0.85
C SER A 148 -5.69 19.51 0.14
N PHE A 149 -6.12 19.00 1.29
CA PHE A 149 -6.78 19.76 2.34
C PHE A 149 -5.86 20.82 2.95
N TYR A 150 -4.66 20.43 3.38
CA TYR A 150 -3.69 21.37 3.97
C TYR A 150 -3.17 22.38 2.96
N SER A 151 -2.97 21.97 1.71
CA SER A 151 -2.59 22.89 0.63
C SER A 151 -3.70 23.89 0.31
N GLY A 152 -4.97 23.47 0.39
CA GLY A 152 -6.13 24.36 0.25
C GLY A 152 -6.17 25.41 1.34
N ILE A 153 -6.04 25.00 2.62
CA ILE A 153 -6.03 25.93 3.76
C ILE A 153 -4.92 26.97 3.62
N GLN A 154 -3.69 26.57 3.29
CA GLN A 154 -2.58 27.52 3.11
C GLN A 154 -2.80 28.49 1.95
N LYS A 155 -3.46 28.03 0.88
CA LYS A 155 -3.75 28.88 -0.27
C LYS A 155 -4.80 29.94 0.06
N ASP A 156 -5.82 29.55 0.81
CA ASP A 156 -6.94 30.43 1.18
C ASP A 156 -6.65 31.27 2.43
N GLU A 157 -5.57 31.00 3.17
CA GLU A 157 -5.13 31.77 4.35
C GLU A 157 -5.05 33.28 4.06
N LYS A 158 -4.54 33.67 2.88
CA LYS A 158 -4.47 35.09 2.48
C LYS A 158 -5.85 35.71 2.24
N VAL A 159 -6.81 34.93 1.73
CA VAL A 159 -8.19 35.38 1.49
C VAL A 159 -8.92 35.49 2.83
N TYR A 160 -8.73 34.51 3.71
CA TYR A 160 -9.28 34.56 5.06
C TYR A 160 -8.74 35.76 5.83
N LEU A 161 -7.42 35.97 5.88
CA LEU A 161 -6.81 37.13 6.55
C LEU A 161 -7.31 38.47 6.00
N TYR A 162 -7.63 38.55 4.70
CA TYR A 162 -8.21 39.75 4.09
C TYR A 162 -9.67 39.98 4.49
N SER A 163 -10.46 38.93 4.75
CA SER A 163 -11.87 39.05 5.15
C SER A 163 -12.10 39.47 6.60
N ILE A 164 -11.07 39.34 7.46
CA ILE A 164 -11.11 39.69 8.89
C ILE A 164 -10.44 41.03 9.20
N SER A 165 -9.83 41.68 8.21
CA SER A 165 -9.16 42.98 8.34
C SER A 165 -9.96 44.09 7.69
#